data_AF-A0A0G1JZ97-F1
#
_entry.id   AF-A0A0G1JZ97-F1
#
_cell.length_a   1.000
_cell.length_b   1.000
_cell.length_c   1.000
_cell.angle_alpha   90.00
_cell.angle_beta   90.00
_cell.angle_gamma   90.00
#
_symmetry.space_group_name_H-M   'P 1'
#
loop_
_entity.id
_entity.type
_entity.pdbx_description
1 polymer ?
#
loop_
_entity_poly.entity_id
_entity_poly.type
_entity_poly.pdbx_seq_one_letter_code
_entity_poly.pdbx_strand_id
1 'polypeptide(L)'
;KVVASMERQSAEGDFRSNINIGGVGVPVTLTEEEVELSIKAADAFNLDMAGVDILRTKTGPVVMEVNSNPGLEGITEVTGWDVAGEIVDFAVFKALNKKPSDSVFDFKQDEPDARI
;
A
#
# COMPACT_ATOMS: atom_id res chain seq x y z
N LYS A 1 1.56 4.86 7.81
CA LYS A 1 0.71 6.03 7.47
C LYS A 1 -0.24 5.60 6.36
N VAL A 2 -1.51 6.04 6.38
CA VAL A 2 -2.38 5.96 5.19
C VAL A 2 -2.18 7.25 4.38
N VAL A 3 -1.84 7.11 3.10
CA VAL A 3 -1.49 8.24 2.22
C VAL A 3 -2.73 8.77 1.49
N ALA A 4 -3.58 7.87 0.99
CA ALA A 4 -4.78 8.20 0.26
C ALA A 4 -5.85 7.11 0.50
N SER A 5 -7.12 7.49 0.40
CA SER A 5 -8.24 6.58 0.56
C SER A 5 -9.38 6.96 -0.37
N MET A 6 -10.01 5.94 -0.96
CA MET A 6 -11.22 6.09 -1.76
C MET A 6 -12.26 5.05 -1.36
N GLU A 7 -13.52 5.40 -1.50
CA GLU A 7 -14.63 4.47 -1.48
C GLU A 7 -14.99 4.09 -2.91
N ARG A 8 -15.10 2.78 -3.17
CA ARG A 8 -15.52 2.27 -4.47
C ARG A 8 -16.99 1.89 -4.39
N GLN A 9 -17.83 2.56 -5.17
CA GLN A 9 -19.26 2.29 -5.25
C GLN A 9 -19.58 1.54 -6.54
N SER A 10 -20.29 0.40 -6.42
CA SER A 10 -20.75 -0.36 -7.58
C SER A 10 -21.91 0.35 -8.29
N ALA A 11 -22.08 0.06 -9.58
CA ALA A 11 -23.25 0.50 -10.33
C ALA A 11 -24.54 -0.14 -9.79
N GLU A 12 -25.68 0.52 -9.99
CA GLU A 12 -26.97 0.04 -9.52
C GLU A 12 -27.26 -1.39 -10.03
N GLY A 13 -27.47 -2.34 -9.11
CA GLY A 13 -27.73 -3.75 -9.43
C GLY A 13 -26.51 -4.68 -9.51
N ASP A 14 -25.28 -4.18 -9.34
CA ASP A 14 -24.07 -5.01 -9.17
C ASP A 14 -23.51 -4.84 -7.75
N PHE A 15 -23.04 -5.92 -7.12
CA PHE A 15 -22.42 -5.88 -5.79
C PHE A 15 -20.89 -5.70 -5.86
N ARG A 16 -20.30 -5.83 -7.06
CA ARG A 16 -18.86 -5.72 -7.27
C ARG A 16 -18.47 -4.27 -7.46
N SER A 17 -17.65 -3.74 -6.57
CA SER A 17 -17.17 -2.35 -6.63
C SER A 17 -15.91 -2.15 -7.50
N ASN A 18 -15.60 -3.06 -8.42
CA ASN A 18 -14.44 -2.90 -9.29
C ASN A 18 -14.66 -1.71 -10.24
N ILE A 19 -13.82 -0.68 -10.14
CA ILE A 19 -13.88 0.55 -10.96
C ILE A 19 -13.87 0.21 -12.47
N ASN A 20 -13.14 -0.84 -12.86
CA ASN A 20 -13.02 -1.30 -14.24
C ASN A 20 -14.34 -1.80 -14.88
N ILE A 21 -15.43 -1.96 -14.12
CA ILE A 21 -16.74 -2.43 -14.60
C ILE A 21 -17.81 -1.31 -14.46
N GLY A 22 -17.39 -0.04 -14.30
CA GLY A 22 -18.30 1.10 -14.19
C GLY A 22 -18.65 1.49 -12.75
N GLY A 23 -17.92 0.98 -11.76
CA GLY A 23 -17.96 1.51 -10.40
C GLY A 23 -17.32 2.90 -10.33
N VAL A 24 -17.86 3.78 -9.49
CA VAL A 24 -17.34 5.14 -9.28
C VAL A 24 -16.49 5.15 -8.01
N GLY A 25 -15.28 5.71 -8.11
CA GLY A 25 -14.45 6.01 -6.95
C GLY A 25 -14.74 7.41 -6.44
N VAL A 26 -14.93 7.56 -5.13
CA VAL A 26 -15.03 8.87 -4.47
C VAL A 26 -13.99 8.99 -3.36
N PRO A 27 -13.41 10.17 -3.13
CA PRO A 27 -12.50 10.35 -2.01
C PRO A 27 -13.26 10.14 -0.70
N VAL A 28 -12.66 9.41 0.22
CA VAL A 28 -13.25 9.13 1.52
C VAL A 28 -12.26 9.44 2.63
N THR A 29 -12.73 10.05 3.71
CA THR A 29 -11.95 10.17 4.94
C THR A 29 -12.18 8.90 5.77
N LEU A 30 -11.10 8.20 6.10
CA LEU A 30 -11.16 7.02 6.96
C LEU A 30 -11.39 7.44 8.42
N THR A 31 -12.08 6.57 9.17
CA THR A 31 -12.11 6.68 10.63
C THR A 31 -10.75 6.31 11.24
N GLU A 32 -10.52 6.67 12.51
CA GLU A 32 -9.29 6.24 13.22
C GLU A 32 -9.15 4.71 13.24
N GLU A 33 -10.26 3.99 13.44
CA GLU A 33 -10.30 2.53 13.43
C GLU A 33 -9.89 1.95 12.06
N GLU A 34 -10.34 2.57 10.96
CA GLU A 34 -9.99 2.15 9.60
C GLU A 34 -8.53 2.45 9.25
N VAL A 35 -7.98 3.57 9.74
CA VAL A 35 -6.56 3.91 9.58
C VAL A 35 -5.70 2.91 10.34
N GLU A 36 -6.02 2.64 11.60
CA GLU A 36 -5.30 1.65 12.41
C GLU A 36 -5.37 0.26 11.78
N LEU A 37 -6.54 -0.15 11.32
CA LEU A 37 -6.74 -1.45 10.67
C LEU A 37 -5.89 -1.58 9.40
N SER A 38 -5.87 -0.54 8.56
CA SER A 38 -5.05 -0.49 7.35
C SER A 38 -3.56 -0.66 7.64
N ILE A 39 -3.04 0.05 8.65
CA ILE A 39 -1.62 -0.02 9.03
C ILE A 39 -1.29 -1.41 9.59
N LYS A 40 -2.10 -1.92 10.52
CA LYS A 40 -1.92 -3.26 11.12
C LYS A 40 -1.95 -4.35 10.06
N ALA A 41 -2.80 -4.22 9.03
CA ALA A 41 -2.88 -5.17 7.94
C ALA A 41 -1.57 -5.21 7.13
N ALA A 42 -1.02 -4.06 6.73
CA ALA A 42 0.26 -4.00 6.01
C ALA A 42 1.42 -4.56 6.86
N ASP A 43 1.47 -4.19 8.14
CA ASP A 43 2.50 -4.64 9.09
C ASP A 43 2.45 -6.15 9.30
N ALA A 44 1.26 -6.76 9.36
CA ALA A 44 1.09 -8.20 9.53
C ALA A 44 1.72 -9.03 8.40
N PHE A 45 1.83 -8.45 7.20
CA PHE A 45 2.52 -9.06 6.05
C PHE A 45 3.95 -8.57 5.88
N ASN A 46 4.46 -7.76 6.80
CA ASN A 46 5.79 -7.14 6.73
C ASN A 46 6.00 -6.38 5.40
N LEU A 47 4.96 -5.69 4.94
CA LEU A 47 4.99 -4.89 3.72
C LEU A 47 5.29 -3.43 4.05
N ASP A 48 6.25 -2.86 3.34
CA ASP A 48 6.57 -1.43 3.41
C ASP A 48 5.44 -0.55 2.89
N MET A 49 4.69 -1.07 1.92
CA MET A 49 3.58 -0.40 1.26
C MET A 49 2.59 -1.46 0.76
N ALA A 50 1.30 -1.16 0.89
CA ALA A 50 0.22 -1.99 0.41
C ALA A 50 -1.03 -1.16 0.11
N GLY A 51 -1.84 -1.64 -0.81
CA GLY A 51 -3.26 -1.27 -0.88
C GLY A 51 -4.06 -2.18 0.04
N VAL A 52 -4.90 -1.62 0.90
CA VAL A 52 -5.74 -2.39 1.82
C VAL A 52 -7.20 -2.10 1.52
N ASP A 53 -7.94 -3.14 1.16
CA ASP A 53 -9.36 -3.04 0.90
C ASP A 53 -10.14 -3.36 2.19
N ILE A 54 -11.01 -2.43 2.60
CA ILE A 54 -11.84 -2.54 3.80
C ILE A 54 -13.31 -2.60 3.40
N LEU A 55 -14.07 -3.47 4.08
CA LEU A 55 -15.54 -3.41 4.09
C LEU A 55 -16.03 -2.88 5.43
N ARG A 56 -16.90 -1.88 5.39
CA ARG A 56 -17.65 -1.40 6.57
C ARG A 56 -18.81 -2.33 6.85
N THR A 57 -18.76 -3.05 7.98
CA THR A 57 -19.83 -3.96 8.40
C THR A 57 -20.60 -3.40 9.59
N LYS A 58 -21.70 -4.06 9.98
CA LYS A 58 -22.49 -3.69 11.17
C LYS A 58 -21.71 -3.82 12.49
N THR A 59 -20.63 -4.61 12.50
CA THR A 59 -19.82 -4.90 13.68
C THR A 59 -18.44 -4.24 13.63
N GLY A 60 -18.21 -3.34 12.67
CA GLY A 60 -16.93 -2.66 12.47
C GLY A 60 -16.30 -2.92 11.09
N PRO A 61 -15.19 -2.25 10.77
CA PRO A 61 -14.45 -2.45 9.52
C PRO A 61 -13.74 -3.80 9.51
N VAL A 62 -13.72 -4.46 8.34
CA VAL A 62 -13.02 -5.73 8.12
C VAL A 62 -12.11 -5.63 6.89
N VAL A 63 -10.92 -6.22 6.97
CA VAL A 63 -9.98 -6.30 5.84
C VAL A 63 -10.43 -7.40 4.89
N MET A 64 -10.49 -7.08 3.59
CA MET A 64 -10.84 -8.02 2.53
C MET A 64 -9.62 -8.46 1.71
N GLU A 65 -8.75 -7.51 1.37
CA GLU A 65 -7.56 -7.74 0.57
C GLU A 65 -6.41 -6.88 1.09
N VAL A 66 -5.20 -7.43 1.05
CA VAL A 66 -3.95 -6.68 1.19
C VAL A 66 -3.12 -6.95 -0.06
N ASN A 67 -2.86 -5.91 -0.84
CA ASN A 67 -2.18 -5.99 -2.11
C ASN A 67 -0.82 -5.30 -2.03
N SER A 68 0.27 -6.04 -2.23
CA SER A 68 1.64 -5.51 -2.16
C SER A 68 2.05 -4.70 -3.39
N ASN A 69 1.24 -4.70 -4.46
CA ASN A 69 1.50 -3.93 -5.68
C ASN A 69 0.20 -3.33 -6.22
N PRO A 70 -0.41 -2.38 -5.48
CA PRO A 70 -1.68 -1.79 -5.87
C PRO A 70 -1.52 -0.88 -7.08
N GLY A 71 -2.56 -0.82 -7.92
CA GLY A 71 -2.64 0.19 -8.99
C GLY A 71 -2.81 1.59 -8.39
N LEU A 72 -2.08 2.58 -8.94
CA LEU A 72 -2.05 3.95 -8.40
C LEU A 72 -2.92 4.94 -9.18
N GLU A 73 -3.24 4.67 -10.43
CA GLU A 73 -3.95 5.59 -11.32
C GLU A 73 -5.30 6.01 -10.74
N GLY A 74 -6.19 5.04 -10.46
CA GLY A 74 -7.53 5.34 -9.96
C GLY A 74 -7.54 6.07 -8.62
N ILE A 75 -6.68 5.70 -7.66
CA ILE A 75 -6.62 6.39 -6.36
C ILE A 75 -6.07 7.81 -6.51
N THR A 76 -5.08 8.01 -7.38
CA THR A 76 -4.49 9.32 -7.66
C THR A 76 -5.50 10.25 -8.32
N GLU A 77 -6.25 9.75 -9.31
CA GLU A 77 -7.31 10.53 -9.98
C GLU A 77 -8.44 10.90 -9.03
N VAL A 78 -8.91 9.95 -8.21
CA VAL A 78 -10.05 10.16 -7.31
C VAL A 78 -9.69 11.11 -6.16
N THR A 79 -8.49 11.02 -5.62
CA THR A 79 -8.07 11.81 -4.45
C THR A 79 -7.34 13.10 -4.82
N GLY A 80 -6.80 13.19 -6.04
CA GLY A 80 -5.90 14.26 -6.47
C GLY A 80 -4.55 14.27 -5.75
N TRP A 81 -4.23 13.21 -4.98
CA TRP A 81 -3.01 13.11 -4.21
C TRP A 81 -1.88 12.47 -5.03
N ASP A 82 -0.66 13.01 -4.96
CA ASP A 82 0.51 12.39 -5.59
C ASP A 82 0.99 11.18 -4.78
N VAL A 83 0.31 10.05 -4.96
CA VAL A 83 0.63 8.80 -4.27
C VAL A 83 1.98 8.25 -4.74
N ALA A 84 2.32 8.41 -6.02
CA ALA A 84 3.60 7.94 -6.55
C ALA A 84 4.78 8.70 -5.94
N GLY A 85 4.67 10.03 -5.80
CA GLY A 85 5.66 10.87 -5.12
C GLY A 85 5.91 10.43 -3.68
N GLU A 86 4.84 10.18 -2.91
CA GLU A 86 4.97 9.70 -1.52
C GLU A 86 5.68 8.35 -1.40
N ILE A 87 5.47 7.43 -2.36
CA ILE A 87 6.18 6.15 -2.41
C ILE A 87 7.67 6.38 -2.69
N VAL A 88 8.00 7.26 -3.64
CA VAL A 88 9.39 7.60 -3.98
C VAL A 88 10.09 8.23 -2.78
N ASP A 89 9.46 9.22 -2.14
CA ASP A 89 9.99 9.88 -0.94
C ASP A 89 10.23 8.89 0.19
N PHE A 90 9.29 7.97 0.42
CA PHE A 90 9.44 6.91 1.41
C PHE A 90 10.59 5.96 1.07
N ALA A 91 10.72 5.53 -0.20
CA ALA A 91 11.80 4.65 -0.64
C ALA A 91 13.18 5.30 -0.46
N VAL A 92 13.31 6.57 -0.84
CA VAL A 92 14.54 7.37 -0.65
C VAL A 92 14.85 7.51 0.84
N PHE A 93 13.86 7.89 1.66
CA PHE A 93 14.02 7.98 3.11
C PHE A 93 14.52 6.66 3.70
N LYS A 94 13.88 5.54 3.33
CA LYS A 94 14.26 4.22 3.84
C LYS A 94 15.67 3.83 3.40
N ALA A 95 16.06 4.10 2.15
CA ALA A 95 17.39 3.82 1.64
C ALA A 95 18.49 4.61 2.38
N LEU A 96 18.25 5.91 2.64
CA LEU A 96 19.20 6.77 3.35
C LEU A 96 19.36 6.41 4.84
N ASN A 97 18.34 5.80 5.45
CA ASN A 97 18.34 5.39 6.85
C ASN A 97 18.64 3.90 7.05
N LYS A 98 18.93 3.16 5.98
CA LYS A 98 19.26 1.74 6.04
C LYS A 98 20.54 1.54 6.83
N LYS A 99 20.52 0.69 7.87
CA LYS A 99 21.74 0.34 8.58
C LYS A 99 22.55 -0.65 7.75
N PRO A 100 23.89 -0.67 7.86
CA PRO A 100 24.74 -1.67 7.20
C PRO A 100 24.32 -3.11 7.53
N SER A 101 23.78 -3.34 8.73
CA SER A 101 23.23 -4.63 9.18
C SER A 101 21.98 -5.10 8.44
N ASP A 102 21.29 -4.21 7.73
CA ASP A 102 20.02 -4.50 7.05
C ASP A 102 20.25 -4.91 5.58
N SER A 103 21.51 -5.09 5.18
CA SER A 103 21.87 -5.60 3.87
C SER A 103 21.64 -7.12 3.81
N VAL A 104 20.69 -7.54 2.99
CA VAL A 104 20.51 -8.95 2.59
C VAL A 104 21.49 -9.40 1.51
N PHE A 105 22.20 -8.45 0.90
CA PHE A 105 23.29 -8.73 -0.03
C PHE A 105 24.61 -8.60 0.73
N ASP A 106 25.11 -9.72 1.23
CA ASP A 106 26.52 -9.87 1.59
C ASP A 106 27.28 -9.97 0.26
N PHE A 107 27.67 -8.82 -0.30
CA PHE A 107 28.71 -8.81 -1.32
C PHE A 107 30.01 -9.18 -0.63
N LYS A 108 30.20 -10.47 -0.35
CA LYS A 108 31.55 -11.00 -0.19
C LYS A 108 32.24 -10.66 -1.50
N GLN A 109 33.18 -9.72 -1.40
CA GLN A 109 34.20 -9.54 -2.40
C GLN A 109 34.82 -10.93 -2.58
N ASP A 110 34.55 -11.59 -3.69
CA ASP A 110 35.34 -12.73 -4.12
C ASP A 110 36.75 -12.17 -4.33
N GLU A 111 37.57 -12.24 -3.28
CA GLU A 111 39.00 -12.00 -3.34
C GLU A 111 39.54 -12.88 -4.47
N PRO A 112 40.19 -12.29 -5.51
CA PRO A 112 40.78 -13.10 -6.57
C PRO A 112 41.83 -13.99 -5.92
N ASP A 113 41.62 -15.30 -6.04
CA ASP A 113 42.38 -16.38 -5.42
C ASP A 113 43.90 -16.13 -5.54
N ALA A 114 44.49 -15.56 -4.50
CA ALA A 114 45.91 -15.35 -4.37
C ALA A 114 46.55 -16.65 -3.88
N ARG A 115 46.62 -17.68 -4.73
CA ARG A 115 47.45 -18.88 -4.49
C ARG A 115 48.05 -19.43 -5.78
N ILE A 116 49.34 -19.10 -5.94
CA ILE A 116 50.47 -19.86 -6.52
C ILE A 116 50.33 -20.31 -7.97
#